data_AF-A0A7S4E355-F1
#
_entry.id   AF-A0A7S4E355-F1
#
_cell.length_a   1.000
_cell.length_b   1.000
_cell.length_c   1.000
_cell.angle_alpha   90.00
_cell.angle_beta   90.00
_cell.angle_gamma   90.00
#
_symmetry.space_group_name_H-M   'P 1'
#
loop_
_entity.id
_entity.type
_entity.pdbx_description
1 polymer ?
#
loop_
_entity_poly.entity_id
_entity_poly.type
_entity_poly.pdbx_seq_one_letter_code
_entity_poly.pdbx_strand_id
1 'polypeptide(L)'
;MTEAEAIKHFATMQQAADDRAFFTDGELASVTTALERLGLDHDRSAGLKEVLGRSAHLDYKRWHMTRATATSLANELPPVSDIEFANAFKRVLEGGNWAPASIYAAAKQSKNDRDRPWVVLVTGLNGVRKTTAIYEPWFEAALAEAIVGPDGSRGAPKRVQLPTGSNSFFRQLDFVVATVALTQFEKLYAIKDVSEYAKAKAAIFARYRTTSEMVGALLVEEASRINANVLVETSGRDVGMFSYIDHFFDDDSYRKLALNFEIDDIAFAEASVDRRMAGEMERGREAVESGDAGRVVDANQGGPYGSAVLA
;
A
#
# COMPACT_ATOMS: atom_id res chain seq x y z
N MET A 1 0.92 -28.12 -3.20
CA MET A 1 1.28 -27.90 -1.79
C MET A 1 0.04 -28.16 -0.96
N THR A 2 0.16 -28.89 0.14
CA THR A 2 -0.91 -29.13 1.12
C THR A 2 -1.06 -27.95 2.08
N GLU A 3 -2.18 -27.86 2.79
CA GLU A 3 -2.41 -26.81 3.80
C GLU A 3 -1.37 -26.86 4.94
N ALA A 4 -1.01 -28.06 5.41
CA ALA A 4 0.01 -28.22 6.46
C ALA A 4 1.40 -27.75 5.99
N GLU A 5 1.76 -28.02 4.74
CA GLU A 5 3.00 -27.49 4.14
C GLU A 5 2.97 -25.96 4.03
N ALA A 6 1.83 -25.38 3.67
CA ALA A 6 1.64 -23.93 3.61
C ALA A 6 1.85 -23.29 4.99
N ILE A 7 1.19 -23.82 6.03
CA ILE A 7 1.29 -23.33 7.40
C ILE A 7 2.76 -23.36 7.88
N LYS A 8 3.46 -24.48 7.67
CA LYS A 8 4.88 -24.61 8.03
C LYS A 8 5.77 -23.62 7.27
N HIS A 9 5.50 -23.42 5.98
CA HIS A 9 6.21 -22.45 5.14
C HIS A 9 6.07 -21.02 5.70
N PHE A 10 4.86 -20.60 6.05
CA PHE A 10 4.63 -19.26 6.58
C PHE A 10 5.14 -19.06 8.01
N ALA A 11 5.14 -20.09 8.85
CA ALA A 11 5.78 -20.02 10.16
C ALA A 11 7.31 -19.78 10.03
N THR A 12 7.95 -20.45 9.06
CA THR A 12 9.38 -20.23 8.76
C THR A 12 9.62 -18.82 8.22
N MET A 13 8.72 -18.33 7.35
CA MET A 13 8.78 -16.98 6.81
C MET A 13 8.65 -15.91 7.91
N GLN A 14 7.75 -16.10 8.88
CA GLN A 14 7.59 -15.20 10.01
C GLN A 14 8.87 -15.14 10.84
N GLN A 15 9.45 -16.29 11.18
CA GLN A 15 10.71 -16.34 11.92
C GLN A 15 11.84 -15.62 11.18
N ALA A 16 11.96 -15.82 9.87
CA ALA A 16 12.95 -15.13 9.05
C ALA A 16 12.74 -13.59 9.01
N ALA A 17 11.49 -13.14 9.06
CA ALA A 17 11.17 -11.71 9.16
C ALA A 17 11.57 -11.14 10.54
N ASP A 18 11.26 -11.86 11.62
CA ASP A 18 11.60 -11.46 12.99
C ASP A 18 13.12 -11.39 13.21
N ASP A 19 13.85 -12.36 12.66
CA ASP A 19 15.31 -12.42 12.70
C ASP A 19 15.99 -11.45 11.74
N ARG A 20 15.21 -10.74 10.90
CA ARG A 20 15.73 -9.87 9.82
C ARG A 20 16.75 -10.61 8.95
N ALA A 21 16.48 -11.89 8.68
CA ALA A 21 17.36 -12.74 7.90
C ALA A 21 17.43 -12.22 6.46
N PHE A 22 18.59 -12.35 5.82
CA PHE A 22 18.73 -12.06 4.39
C PHE A 22 17.69 -12.83 3.57
N PHE A 23 17.26 -12.23 2.46
CA PHE A 23 16.42 -12.95 1.51
C PHE A 23 17.23 -14.08 0.89
N THR A 24 16.64 -15.27 0.85
CA THR A 24 17.19 -16.43 0.15
C THR A 24 17.05 -16.26 -1.37
N ASP A 25 17.84 -16.99 -2.15
CA ASP A 25 17.72 -17.00 -3.62
C ASP A 25 16.29 -17.34 -4.08
N GLY A 26 15.60 -18.22 -3.35
CA GLY A 26 14.22 -18.58 -3.61
C GLY A 26 13.25 -17.43 -3.37
N GLU A 27 13.47 -16.60 -2.33
CA GLU A 27 12.66 -15.42 -2.06
C GLU A 27 12.93 -14.29 -3.06
N LEU A 28 14.19 -14.11 -3.46
CA LEU A 28 14.57 -13.15 -4.50
C LEU A 28 13.96 -13.53 -5.85
N ALA A 29 14.07 -14.81 -6.25
CA ALA A 29 13.42 -15.33 -7.44
C ALA A 29 11.90 -15.23 -7.37
N SER A 30 11.31 -15.46 -6.20
CA SER A 30 9.88 -15.30 -5.96
C SER A 30 9.37 -13.89 -6.29
N VAL A 31 10.12 -12.84 -5.93
CA VAL A 31 9.72 -11.45 -6.25
C VAL A 31 9.85 -11.18 -7.75
N THR A 32 10.97 -11.56 -8.37
CA THR A 32 11.15 -11.30 -9.81
C THR A 32 10.16 -12.08 -10.66
N THR A 33 9.90 -13.35 -10.35
CA THR A 33 8.88 -14.15 -11.03
C THR A 33 7.47 -13.57 -10.84
N ALA A 34 7.17 -12.97 -9.68
CA ALA A 34 5.90 -12.27 -9.49
C ALA A 34 5.76 -11.10 -10.45
N LEU A 35 6.77 -10.23 -10.55
CA LEU A 35 6.75 -9.07 -11.42
C LEU A 35 6.75 -9.44 -12.91
N GLU A 36 7.54 -10.44 -13.31
CA GLU A 36 7.55 -10.99 -14.68
C GLU A 36 6.17 -11.47 -15.12
N ARG A 37 5.49 -12.23 -14.25
CA ARG A 37 4.13 -12.73 -14.52
C ARG A 37 3.08 -11.62 -14.59
N LEU A 38 3.39 -10.45 -14.06
CA LEU A 38 2.55 -9.25 -14.14
C LEU A 38 2.96 -8.33 -15.31
N GLY A 39 3.95 -8.72 -16.10
CA GLY A 39 4.33 -8.02 -17.33
C GLY A 39 5.62 -7.20 -17.26
N LEU A 40 6.44 -7.37 -16.22
CA LEU A 40 7.80 -6.83 -16.18
C LEU A 40 8.74 -7.66 -17.07
N ASP A 41 9.70 -7.02 -17.73
CA ASP A 41 10.71 -7.71 -18.54
C ASP A 41 11.64 -8.58 -17.66
N HIS A 42 11.89 -9.80 -18.11
CA HIS A 42 12.77 -10.76 -17.46
C HIS A 42 14.22 -10.27 -17.35
N ASP A 43 14.68 -9.45 -18.29
CA ASP A 43 16.07 -8.96 -18.30
C ASP A 43 16.39 -8.06 -17.08
N ARG A 44 15.36 -7.51 -16.41
CA ARG A 44 15.50 -6.70 -15.18
C ARG A 44 15.75 -7.55 -13.94
N SER A 45 15.52 -8.85 -14.00
CA SER A 45 15.51 -9.72 -12.83
C SER A 45 16.86 -9.79 -12.13
N ALA A 46 17.98 -9.69 -12.84
CA ALA A 46 19.30 -9.70 -12.21
C ALA A 46 19.52 -8.49 -11.30
N GLY A 47 19.28 -7.28 -11.82
CA GLY A 47 19.44 -6.04 -11.05
C GLY A 47 18.46 -5.93 -9.89
N LEU A 48 17.21 -6.36 -10.09
CA LEU A 48 16.22 -6.44 -9.01
C LEU A 48 16.69 -7.35 -7.87
N LYS A 49 17.20 -8.55 -8.17
CA LYS A 49 17.72 -9.47 -7.15
C LYS A 49 18.88 -8.87 -6.38
N GLU A 50 19.77 -8.14 -7.05
CA GLU A 50 20.90 -7.47 -6.40
C GLU A 50 20.44 -6.38 -5.42
N VAL A 51 19.49 -5.52 -5.84
CA VAL A 51 18.94 -4.48 -4.97
C VAL A 51 18.24 -5.12 -3.76
N LEU A 52 17.35 -6.09 -4.00
CA LEU A 52 16.57 -6.74 -2.95
C LEU A 52 17.45 -7.54 -1.98
N GLY A 53 18.48 -8.25 -2.47
CA GLY A 53 19.39 -9.02 -1.62
C GLY A 53 20.13 -8.16 -0.60
N ARG A 54 20.43 -6.89 -0.95
CA ARG A 54 21.12 -5.95 -0.06
C ARG A 54 20.22 -5.30 0.98
N SER A 55 18.91 -5.22 0.76
CA SER A 55 18.05 -4.31 1.51
C SER A 55 16.75 -4.90 2.05
N ALA A 56 16.20 -5.96 1.44
CA ALA A 56 14.86 -6.44 1.76
C ALA A 56 14.73 -6.97 3.20
N HIS A 57 15.85 -7.34 3.83
CA HIS A 57 15.93 -7.80 5.22
C HIS A 57 16.05 -6.65 6.25
N LEU A 58 16.31 -5.42 5.80
CA LEU A 58 16.52 -4.28 6.69
C LEU A 58 15.21 -3.83 7.33
N ASP A 59 15.33 -3.11 8.45
CA ASP A 59 14.19 -2.47 9.09
C ASP A 59 13.59 -1.38 8.19
N TYR A 60 12.35 -1.56 7.79
CA TYR A 60 11.64 -0.63 6.92
C TYR A 60 11.56 0.78 7.50
N LYS A 61 11.54 0.93 8.83
CA LYS A 61 11.47 2.23 9.52
C LYS A 61 12.74 3.08 9.36
N ARG A 62 13.82 2.54 8.76
CA ARG A 62 15.01 3.31 8.38
C ARG A 62 14.75 4.10 7.10
N TRP A 63 13.87 5.09 7.17
CA TRP A 63 13.32 5.79 5.99
C TRP A 63 14.38 6.35 5.04
N HIS A 64 15.50 6.87 5.56
CA HIS A 64 16.63 7.31 4.73
C HIS A 64 17.24 6.19 3.88
N MET A 65 17.36 4.97 4.42
CA MET A 65 17.82 3.80 3.68
C MET A 65 16.76 3.29 2.72
N THR A 66 15.50 3.24 3.17
CA THR A 66 14.36 2.85 2.32
C THR A 66 14.26 3.75 1.10
N ARG A 67 14.42 5.08 1.28
CA ARG A 67 14.47 6.06 0.20
C ARG A 67 15.68 5.86 -0.73
N ALA A 68 16.89 5.76 -0.19
CA ALA A 68 18.10 5.54 -1.00
C ALA A 68 18.01 4.23 -1.83
N THR A 69 17.37 3.21 -1.26
CA THR A 69 17.19 1.94 -1.95
C THR A 69 16.02 1.99 -2.93
N ALA A 70 14.98 2.78 -2.67
CA ALA A 70 13.94 3.07 -3.65
C ALA A 70 14.52 3.75 -4.90
N THR A 71 15.50 4.65 -4.74
CA THR A 71 16.26 5.21 -5.87
C THR A 71 17.03 4.13 -6.63
N SER A 72 17.66 3.19 -5.92
CA SER A 72 18.37 2.07 -6.57
C SER A 72 17.38 1.16 -7.32
N LEU A 73 16.22 0.88 -6.72
CA LEU A 73 15.14 0.11 -7.33
C LEU A 73 14.57 0.80 -8.57
N ALA A 74 14.45 2.14 -8.55
CA ALA A 74 13.98 2.93 -9.68
C ALA A 74 14.91 2.86 -10.90
N ASN A 75 16.19 2.55 -10.71
CA ASN A 75 17.12 2.32 -11.84
C ASN A 75 16.89 0.96 -12.51
N GLU A 76 16.37 -0.02 -11.76
CA GLU A 76 16.10 -1.37 -12.25
C GLU A 76 14.69 -1.52 -12.82
N LEU A 77 13.75 -0.68 -12.39
CA LEU A 77 12.36 -0.65 -12.87
C LEU A 77 12.17 0.36 -14.02
N PRO A 78 11.20 0.13 -14.92
CA PRO A 78 10.77 1.15 -15.85
C PRO A 78 10.20 2.37 -15.10
N PRO A 79 10.20 3.57 -15.72
CA PRO A 79 9.49 4.73 -15.17
C PRO A 79 8.01 4.42 -14.92
N VAL A 80 7.38 5.07 -13.93
CA VAL A 80 5.96 4.86 -13.59
C VAL A 80 5.01 5.17 -14.77
N SER A 81 5.42 6.05 -15.68
CA SER A 81 4.68 6.38 -16.90
C SER A 81 4.79 5.32 -18.01
N ASP A 82 5.67 4.34 -17.86
CA ASP A 82 5.90 3.29 -18.84
C ASP A 82 4.81 2.21 -18.77
N ILE A 83 4.45 1.65 -19.94
CA ILE A 83 3.43 0.60 -20.03
C ILE A 83 3.86 -0.69 -19.34
N GLU A 84 5.16 -1.01 -19.33
CA GLU A 84 5.73 -2.16 -18.64
C GLU A 84 5.50 -2.05 -17.13
N PHE A 85 5.81 -0.87 -16.54
CA PHE A 85 5.53 -0.60 -15.13
C PHE A 85 4.03 -0.61 -14.86
N ALA A 86 3.23 0.01 -15.73
CA ALA A 86 1.79 0.08 -15.56
C ALA A 86 1.12 -1.30 -15.56
N ASN A 87 1.62 -2.24 -16.37
CA ASN A 87 1.17 -3.63 -16.35
C ASN A 87 1.57 -4.32 -15.03
N ALA A 88 2.85 -4.27 -14.67
CA ALA A 88 3.38 -4.95 -13.48
C ALA A 88 2.73 -4.48 -12.18
N PHE A 89 2.40 -3.19 -12.11
CA PHE A 89 1.83 -2.53 -10.93
C PHE A 89 0.38 -2.08 -11.15
N LYS A 90 -0.36 -2.70 -12.09
CA LYS A 90 -1.73 -2.33 -12.44
C LYS A 90 -2.63 -2.13 -11.22
N ARG A 91 -2.67 -3.11 -10.31
CA ARG A 91 -3.48 -3.05 -9.08
C ARG A 91 -3.10 -1.85 -8.20
N VAL A 92 -1.81 -1.53 -8.11
CA VAL A 92 -1.32 -0.39 -7.31
C VAL A 92 -1.71 0.94 -7.95
N LEU A 93 -1.56 1.07 -9.27
CA LEU A 93 -1.85 2.33 -9.98
C LEU A 93 -3.36 2.57 -10.13
N GLU A 94 -4.12 1.56 -10.57
CA GLU A 94 -5.56 1.67 -10.74
C GLU A 94 -6.27 1.73 -9.38
N GLY A 95 -5.93 0.83 -8.46
CA GLY A 95 -6.49 0.81 -7.12
C GLY A 95 -6.12 2.06 -6.30
N GLY A 96 -4.93 2.61 -6.54
CA GLY A 96 -4.48 3.86 -5.94
C GLY A 96 -4.94 5.13 -6.68
N ASN A 97 -5.70 5.04 -7.77
CA ASN A 97 -6.18 6.20 -8.52
C ASN A 97 -5.06 7.10 -9.10
N TRP A 98 -3.96 6.51 -9.57
CA TRP A 98 -2.80 7.23 -10.12
C TRP A 98 -3.14 8.13 -11.32
N ALA A 99 -3.87 7.60 -12.30
CA ALA A 99 -4.13 8.32 -13.54
C ALA A 99 -5.01 9.57 -13.33
N PRO A 100 -6.15 9.51 -12.62
CA PRO A 100 -6.92 10.71 -12.31
C PRO A 100 -6.16 11.72 -11.43
N ALA A 101 -5.38 11.24 -10.46
CA ALA A 101 -4.53 12.12 -9.65
C ALA A 101 -3.48 12.87 -10.50
N SER A 102 -2.88 12.19 -11.48
CA SER A 102 -1.90 12.78 -12.40
C SER A 102 -2.54 13.84 -13.31
N ILE A 103 -3.73 13.57 -13.85
CA ILE A 103 -4.49 14.53 -14.66
C ILE A 103 -4.83 15.78 -13.83
N TYR A 104 -5.29 15.56 -12.60
CA TYR A 104 -5.60 16.64 -11.67
C TYR A 104 -4.38 17.51 -11.34
N ALA A 105 -3.24 16.87 -11.08
CA ALA A 105 -1.98 17.57 -10.84
C ALA A 105 -1.53 18.40 -12.05
N ALA A 106 -1.63 17.84 -13.26
CA ALA A 106 -1.30 18.52 -14.51
C ALA A 106 -2.20 19.74 -14.80
N ALA A 107 -3.47 19.70 -14.39
CA ALA A 107 -4.39 20.84 -14.53
C ALA A 107 -4.09 21.99 -13.54
N LYS A 108 -3.37 21.71 -12.45
CA LYS A 108 -3.09 22.64 -11.33
C LYS A 108 -1.87 23.56 -11.52
N GLN A 109 -1.33 23.72 -12.73
CA GLN A 109 -0.03 24.35 -13.09
C GLN A 109 0.29 25.79 -12.59
N SER A 110 -0.45 26.38 -11.66
CA SER A 110 -0.04 27.59 -10.95
C SER A 110 1.04 27.25 -9.91
N LYS A 111 2.12 28.05 -9.86
CA LYS A 111 3.24 27.91 -8.90
C LYS A 111 3.08 28.77 -7.63
N ASN A 112 1.91 29.36 -7.39
CA ASN A 112 1.71 30.18 -6.19
C ASN A 112 1.61 29.30 -4.95
N ASP A 113 1.93 29.80 -3.75
CA ASP A 113 1.81 29.05 -2.48
C ASP A 113 0.37 28.53 -2.20
N ARG A 114 -0.63 29.20 -2.79
CA ARG A 114 -2.01 28.68 -2.82
C ARG A 114 -2.07 27.30 -3.48
N ASP A 115 -1.21 27.07 -4.47
CA ASP A 115 -0.91 25.94 -5.36
C ASP A 115 -0.69 24.55 -4.74
N ARG A 116 -0.03 24.52 -3.57
CA ARG A 116 0.66 23.31 -3.08
C ARG A 116 -0.25 22.09 -2.96
N PRO A 117 0.18 20.90 -3.41
CA PRO A 117 -0.57 19.67 -3.24
C PRO A 117 -0.73 19.31 -1.76
N TRP A 118 -1.69 18.42 -1.49
CA TRP A 118 -1.91 17.86 -0.17
C TRP A 118 -1.23 16.51 -0.03
N VAL A 119 -0.61 16.28 1.12
CA VAL A 119 -0.32 14.94 1.62
C VAL A 119 -1.22 14.69 2.82
N VAL A 120 -1.93 13.57 2.77
CA VAL A 120 -2.89 13.18 3.80
C VAL A 120 -2.45 11.87 4.39
N LEU A 121 -2.16 11.88 5.69
CA LEU A 121 -1.99 10.67 6.47
C LEU A 121 -3.37 10.13 6.85
N VAL A 122 -3.71 8.94 6.37
CA VAL A 122 -4.97 8.25 6.66
C VAL A 122 -4.74 7.21 7.75
N THR A 123 -5.36 7.41 8.90
CA THR A 123 -5.22 6.57 10.10
C THR A 123 -6.59 6.13 10.61
N GLY A 124 -6.62 5.15 11.50
CA GLY A 124 -7.84 4.68 12.14
C GLY A 124 -7.94 3.16 12.21
N LEU A 125 -8.99 2.67 12.85
CA LEU A 125 -9.20 1.24 13.06
C LEU A 125 -9.40 0.47 11.74
N ASN A 126 -9.03 -0.81 11.74
CA ASN A 126 -9.37 -1.70 10.64
C ASN A 126 -10.88 -1.95 10.61
N GLY A 127 -11.44 -2.27 9.44
CA GLY A 127 -12.88 -2.54 9.29
C GLY A 127 -13.76 -1.31 9.03
N VAL A 128 -13.24 -0.09 9.24
CA VAL A 128 -13.95 1.19 9.04
C VAL A 128 -14.07 1.62 7.57
N ARG A 129 -13.52 0.82 6.64
CA ARG A 129 -13.56 1.08 5.18
C ARG A 129 -13.02 2.46 4.79
N LYS A 130 -11.91 2.88 5.43
CA LYS A 130 -11.23 4.18 5.21
C LYS A 130 -11.07 4.51 3.73
N THR A 131 -10.53 3.56 2.96
CA THR A 131 -10.36 3.71 1.51
C THR A 131 -11.66 3.91 0.77
N THR A 132 -12.78 3.31 1.17
CA THR A 132 -14.06 3.54 0.50
C THR A 132 -14.61 4.92 0.85
N ALA A 133 -14.59 5.29 2.13
CA ALA A 133 -15.16 6.53 2.63
C ALA A 133 -14.58 7.78 1.96
N ILE A 134 -13.27 7.80 1.67
CA ILE A 134 -12.62 8.95 1.01
C ILE A 134 -13.07 9.19 -0.44
N TYR A 135 -13.70 8.21 -1.11
CA TYR A 135 -14.26 8.35 -2.47
C TYR A 135 -15.74 8.74 -2.46
N GLU A 136 -16.38 8.76 -1.29
CA GLU A 136 -17.80 9.06 -1.22
C GLU A 136 -18.10 10.53 -1.57
N PRO A 137 -19.22 10.83 -2.25
CA PRO A 137 -19.55 12.20 -2.68
C PRO A 137 -19.64 13.22 -1.53
N TRP A 138 -19.97 12.78 -0.32
CA TRP A 138 -20.08 13.63 0.87
C TRP A 138 -18.73 13.91 1.54
N PHE A 139 -17.68 13.17 1.21
CA PHE A 139 -16.42 13.20 1.95
C PHE A 139 -15.74 14.57 1.91
N GLU A 140 -15.73 15.23 0.75
CA GLU A 140 -15.11 16.56 0.61
C GLU A 140 -15.78 17.61 1.51
N ALA A 141 -17.11 17.56 1.62
CA ALA A 141 -17.86 18.45 2.48
C ALA A 141 -17.57 18.19 3.96
N ALA A 142 -17.55 16.92 4.38
CA ALA A 142 -17.19 16.53 5.74
C ALA A 142 -15.76 16.96 6.11
N LEU A 143 -14.82 16.84 5.16
CA LEU A 143 -13.44 17.27 5.33
C LEU A 143 -13.34 18.79 5.48
N ALA A 144 -14.10 19.54 4.69
CA ALA A 144 -14.16 21.00 4.79
C ALA A 144 -14.67 21.43 6.16
N GLU A 145 -15.77 20.83 6.63
CA GLU A 145 -16.33 21.10 7.96
C GLU A 145 -15.32 20.80 9.08
N ALA A 146 -14.65 19.66 9.02
CA ALA A 146 -13.64 19.26 10.02
C ALA A 146 -12.45 20.25 10.10
N ILE A 147 -12.03 20.82 8.96
CA ILE A 147 -10.93 21.81 8.91
C ILE A 147 -11.38 23.15 9.52
N VAL A 148 -12.59 23.60 9.18
CA VAL A 148 -13.16 24.87 9.66
C VAL A 148 -13.49 24.82 11.15
N GLY A 149 -13.81 23.64 11.67
CA GLY A 149 -14.29 23.44 13.04
C GLY A 149 -15.73 23.93 13.23
N PRO A 150 -16.36 23.60 14.37
CA PRO A 150 -17.72 24.05 14.68
C PRO A 150 -17.81 25.58 14.59
N ASP A 151 -18.93 26.06 14.04
CA ASP A 151 -19.32 27.47 13.92
C ASP A 151 -18.38 28.39 13.14
N GLY A 152 -17.49 27.85 12.28
CA GLY A 152 -16.57 28.70 11.51
C GLY A 152 -15.29 29.08 12.25
N SER A 153 -15.02 28.47 13.41
CA SER A 153 -14.00 28.89 14.37
C SER A 153 -12.57 28.97 13.83
N ARG A 154 -12.22 28.24 12.76
CA ARG A 154 -10.88 28.22 12.15
C ARG A 154 -10.80 28.94 10.79
N GLY A 155 -11.89 29.58 10.37
CA GLY A 155 -12.03 30.24 9.07
C GLY A 155 -12.16 29.26 7.90
N ALA A 156 -12.86 29.66 6.83
CA ALA A 156 -13.04 28.81 5.65
C ALA A 156 -11.68 28.41 5.03
N PRO A 157 -11.52 27.18 4.52
CA PRO A 157 -10.29 26.79 3.83
C PRO A 157 -10.14 27.71 2.62
N LYS A 158 -8.98 28.35 2.46
CA LYS A 158 -8.73 29.32 1.37
C LYS A 158 -8.60 28.67 -0.03
N ARG A 159 -9.22 27.51 -0.29
CA ARG A 159 -9.06 26.78 -1.56
C ARG A 159 -10.29 25.98 -2.03
N VAL A 160 -10.30 25.79 -3.35
CA VAL A 160 -11.41 25.43 -4.25
C VAL A 160 -11.62 23.91 -4.42
N GLN A 161 -10.74 23.03 -3.89
CA GLN A 161 -10.98 21.58 -3.82
C GLN A 161 -10.02 20.90 -2.83
N LEU A 162 -10.55 20.09 -1.93
CA LEU A 162 -9.81 19.34 -0.90
C LEU A 162 -9.36 17.96 -1.43
N PRO A 163 -8.36 17.31 -0.80
CA PRO A 163 -7.93 15.99 -1.23
C PRO A 163 -9.01 14.96 -0.95
N THR A 164 -9.48 14.30 -2.01
CA THR A 164 -10.44 13.19 -1.97
C THR A 164 -9.85 11.99 -2.68
N GLY A 165 -10.51 10.84 -2.58
CA GLY A 165 -10.16 9.66 -3.37
C GLY A 165 -10.15 9.94 -4.87
N SER A 166 -11.03 10.80 -5.38
CA SER A 166 -11.16 11.06 -6.83
C SER A 166 -10.03 11.91 -7.43
N ASN A 167 -9.34 12.72 -6.62
CA ASN A 167 -8.30 13.66 -7.09
C ASN A 167 -6.91 13.43 -6.48
N SER A 168 -6.72 12.33 -5.76
CA SER A 168 -5.48 12.01 -5.06
C SER A 168 -5.01 10.61 -5.40
N PHE A 169 -3.68 10.42 -5.42
CA PHE A 169 -3.09 9.10 -5.49
C PHE A 169 -3.06 8.49 -4.08
N PHE A 170 -3.69 7.34 -3.91
CA PHE A 170 -3.65 6.59 -2.68
C PHE A 170 -2.54 5.53 -2.75
N ARG A 171 -1.44 5.79 -2.03
CA ARG A 171 -0.42 4.79 -1.78
C ARG A 171 -0.97 3.73 -0.82
N GLN A 172 -1.49 2.64 -1.37
CA GLN A 172 -1.98 1.48 -0.63
C GLN A 172 -0.91 0.41 -0.54
N LEU A 173 -0.29 0.27 0.64
CA LEU A 173 0.78 -0.70 0.84
C LEU A 173 0.32 -2.15 0.59
N ASP A 174 -0.91 -2.47 0.98
CA ASP A 174 -1.47 -3.82 0.83
C ASP A 174 -1.46 -4.29 -0.63
N PHE A 175 -1.68 -3.36 -1.58
CA PHE A 175 -1.63 -3.67 -3.01
C PHE A 175 -0.19 -3.92 -3.47
N VAL A 176 0.76 -3.13 -2.96
CA VAL A 176 2.18 -3.32 -3.26
C VAL A 176 2.67 -4.67 -2.72
N VAL A 177 2.28 -5.04 -1.50
CA VAL A 177 2.62 -6.35 -0.91
C VAL A 177 2.07 -7.49 -1.76
N ALA A 178 0.78 -7.42 -2.14
CA ALA A 178 0.18 -8.44 -3.00
C ALA A 178 0.87 -8.56 -4.36
N THR A 179 1.28 -7.44 -4.96
CA THR A 179 2.04 -7.42 -6.23
C THR A 179 3.40 -8.11 -6.09
N VAL A 180 4.24 -7.68 -5.13
CA VAL A 180 5.63 -8.19 -5.03
C VAL A 180 5.71 -9.60 -4.42
N ALA A 181 4.69 -10.02 -3.67
CA ALA A 181 4.62 -11.31 -3.01
C ALA A 181 3.58 -12.24 -3.65
N LEU A 182 3.20 -12.02 -4.92
CA LEU A 182 2.17 -12.77 -5.65
C LEU A 182 2.29 -14.29 -5.44
N THR A 183 3.49 -14.85 -5.64
CA THR A 183 3.72 -16.30 -5.53
C THR A 183 3.52 -16.83 -4.11
N GLN A 184 3.61 -15.98 -3.09
CA GLN A 184 3.27 -16.32 -1.71
C GLN A 184 1.77 -16.21 -1.46
N PHE A 185 1.08 -15.27 -2.10
CA PHE A 185 -0.38 -15.21 -2.07
C PHE A 185 -1.02 -16.45 -2.72
N GLU A 186 -0.44 -16.99 -3.79
CA GLU A 186 -0.90 -18.26 -4.38
C GLU A 186 -0.87 -19.41 -3.35
N LYS A 187 0.19 -19.47 -2.56
CA LYS A 187 0.35 -20.44 -1.47
C LYS A 187 -0.61 -20.17 -0.31
N LEU A 188 -0.82 -18.89 0.00
CA LEU A 188 -1.70 -18.44 1.07
C LEU A 188 -3.15 -18.89 0.82
N TYR A 189 -3.64 -18.76 -0.41
CA TYR A 189 -5.02 -19.11 -0.75
C TYR A 189 -5.33 -20.62 -0.69
N ALA A 190 -4.32 -21.48 -0.51
CA ALA A 190 -4.53 -22.90 -0.22
C ALA A 190 -5.00 -23.16 1.23
N ILE A 191 -4.84 -22.19 2.14
CA ILE A 191 -5.23 -22.30 3.55
C ILE A 191 -6.75 -22.05 3.67
N LYS A 192 -7.44 -22.94 4.37
CA LYS A 192 -8.90 -22.92 4.55
C LYS A 192 -9.31 -22.38 5.92
N ASP A 193 -8.49 -22.63 6.93
CA ASP A 193 -8.72 -22.05 8.26
C ASP A 193 -8.43 -20.54 8.26
N VAL A 194 -9.39 -19.75 8.76
CA VAL A 194 -9.32 -18.28 8.74
C VAL A 194 -8.21 -17.76 9.66
N SER A 195 -7.99 -18.40 10.80
CA SER A 195 -6.98 -17.98 11.78
C SER A 195 -5.58 -18.24 11.24
N GLU A 196 -5.35 -19.44 10.69
CA GLU A 196 -4.08 -19.79 10.05
C GLU A 196 -3.84 -18.95 8.79
N TYR A 197 -4.89 -18.64 8.02
CA TYR A 197 -4.82 -17.72 6.88
C TYR A 197 -4.35 -16.33 7.33
N ALA A 198 -4.94 -15.76 8.38
CA ALA A 198 -4.57 -14.44 8.89
C ALA A 198 -3.12 -14.41 9.38
N LYS A 199 -2.66 -15.45 10.10
CA LYS A 199 -1.25 -15.59 10.54
C LYS A 199 -0.31 -15.70 9.34
N ALA A 200 -0.64 -16.54 8.37
CA ALA A 200 0.16 -16.71 7.16
C ALA A 200 0.26 -15.42 6.36
N LYS A 201 -0.83 -14.67 6.24
CA LYS A 201 -0.85 -13.36 5.58
C LYS A 201 0.00 -12.36 6.36
N ALA A 202 -0.07 -12.35 7.70
CA ALA A 202 0.79 -11.51 8.53
C ALA A 202 2.28 -11.80 8.29
N ALA A 203 2.67 -13.07 8.12
CA ALA A 203 4.03 -13.46 7.79
C ALA A 203 4.50 -12.89 6.45
N ILE A 204 3.65 -12.91 5.41
CA ILE A 204 3.95 -12.28 4.12
C ILE A 204 4.15 -10.78 4.30
N PHE A 205 3.23 -10.11 5.00
CA PHE A 205 3.31 -8.68 5.24
C PHE A 205 4.57 -8.28 6.03
N ALA A 206 4.97 -9.08 7.02
CA ALA A 206 6.19 -8.87 7.78
C ALA A 206 7.44 -9.06 6.91
N ARG A 207 7.51 -10.19 6.18
CA ARG A 207 8.69 -10.56 5.39
C ARG A 207 8.93 -9.63 4.21
N TYR A 208 7.88 -9.23 3.50
CA TYR A 208 7.98 -8.41 2.29
C TYR A 208 7.81 -6.91 2.57
N ARG A 209 7.74 -6.52 3.85
CA ARG A 209 7.46 -5.12 4.25
C ARG A 209 8.43 -4.14 3.61
N THR A 210 9.72 -4.37 3.78
CA THR A 210 10.77 -3.46 3.30
C THR A 210 10.74 -3.37 1.78
N THR A 211 10.54 -4.47 1.07
CA THR A 211 10.34 -4.50 -0.39
C THR A 211 9.18 -3.61 -0.83
N SER A 212 8.04 -3.73 -0.17
CA SER A 212 6.86 -2.92 -0.50
C SER A 212 7.00 -1.45 -0.08
N GLU A 213 7.77 -1.16 0.97
CA GLU A 213 8.11 0.21 1.37
C GLU A 213 9.08 0.87 0.39
N MET A 214 10.03 0.13 -0.20
CA MET A 214 10.90 0.64 -1.27
C MET A 214 10.09 1.03 -2.51
N VAL A 215 9.19 0.16 -2.98
CA VAL A 215 8.29 0.48 -4.10
C VAL A 215 7.36 1.66 -3.76
N GLY A 216 6.84 1.70 -2.54
CA GLY A 216 5.98 2.80 -2.13
C GLY A 216 6.70 4.14 -2.02
N ALA A 217 7.94 4.14 -1.55
CA ALA A 217 8.79 5.34 -1.54
C ALA A 217 9.03 5.85 -2.97
N LEU A 218 9.35 4.96 -3.92
CA LEU A 218 9.46 5.30 -5.35
C LEU A 218 8.17 5.98 -5.86
N LEU A 219 7.01 5.39 -5.60
CA LEU A 219 5.72 5.94 -6.05
C LEU A 219 5.38 7.29 -5.42
N VAL A 220 5.73 7.48 -4.14
CA VAL A 220 5.55 8.75 -3.43
C VAL A 220 6.47 9.83 -3.98
N GLU A 221 7.73 9.51 -4.26
CA GLU A 221 8.67 10.44 -4.89
C GLU A 221 8.19 10.84 -6.30
N GLU A 222 7.68 9.89 -7.06
CA GLU A 222 7.11 10.19 -8.38
C GLU A 222 5.85 11.06 -8.28
N ALA A 223 4.95 10.78 -7.32
CA ALA A 223 3.77 11.61 -7.05
C ALA A 223 4.18 13.04 -6.69
N SER A 224 5.25 13.19 -5.90
CA SER A 224 5.84 14.48 -5.54
C SER A 224 6.39 15.21 -6.77
N ARG A 225 7.10 14.50 -7.64
CA ARG A 225 7.64 15.06 -8.89
C ARG A 225 6.56 15.67 -9.80
N ILE A 226 5.38 15.05 -9.83
CA ILE A 226 4.25 15.54 -10.64
C ILE A 226 3.31 16.48 -9.86
N ASN A 227 3.59 16.81 -8.60
CA ASN A 227 2.76 17.62 -7.70
C ASN A 227 1.34 17.04 -7.49
N ALA A 228 1.20 15.72 -7.39
CA ALA A 228 -0.07 15.08 -7.09
C ALA A 228 -0.44 15.23 -5.60
N ASN A 229 -1.75 15.30 -5.31
CA ASN A 229 -2.22 15.01 -3.96
C ASN A 229 -1.91 13.54 -3.64
N VAL A 230 -1.44 13.26 -2.42
CA VAL A 230 -1.11 11.90 -1.99
C VAL A 230 -1.86 11.57 -0.71
N LEU A 231 -2.54 10.41 -0.71
CA LEU A 231 -3.08 9.79 0.50
C LEU A 231 -2.15 8.64 0.87
N VAL A 232 -1.73 8.59 2.14
CA VAL A 232 -0.84 7.55 2.66
C VAL A 232 -1.53 6.88 3.84
N GLU A 233 -1.78 5.58 3.73
CA GLU A 233 -2.19 4.75 4.86
C GLU A 233 -0.96 4.03 5.40
N THR A 234 -0.69 4.24 6.68
CA THR A 234 0.36 3.54 7.40
C THR A 234 -0.25 2.57 8.38
N SER A 235 0.26 1.34 8.44
CA SER A 235 -0.22 0.29 9.35
C SER A 235 0.19 0.49 10.83
N GLY A 236 0.65 1.68 11.21
CA GLY A 236 1.14 1.96 12.56
C GLY A 236 0.11 2.74 13.38
N ARG A 237 0.00 2.41 14.68
CA ARG A 237 -0.61 3.28 15.70
C ARG A 237 0.45 4.13 16.41
N ASP A 238 1.66 4.20 15.87
CA ASP A 238 2.82 4.84 16.50
C ASP A 238 3.17 6.16 15.81
N VAL A 239 3.90 7.02 16.53
CA VAL A 239 4.29 8.36 16.07
C VAL A 239 5.16 8.32 14.79
N GLY A 240 5.78 7.18 14.48
CA GLY A 240 6.63 7.01 13.30
C GLY A 240 5.91 7.21 11.98
N MET A 241 4.56 7.11 11.95
CA MET A 241 3.78 7.46 10.75
C MET A 241 3.87 8.94 10.39
N PHE A 242 3.93 9.85 11.37
CA PHE A 242 4.13 11.27 11.12
C PHE A 242 5.53 11.52 10.58
N SER A 243 6.54 10.84 11.16
CA SER A 243 7.91 10.92 10.68
C SER A 243 8.08 10.42 9.24
N TYR A 244 7.26 9.46 8.79
CA TYR A 244 7.23 9.05 7.38
C TYR A 244 6.79 10.21 6.48
N ILE A 245 5.67 10.87 6.83
CA ILE A 245 5.16 12.03 6.08
C ILE A 245 6.19 13.16 6.04
N ASP A 246 6.79 13.48 7.19
CA ASP A 246 7.81 14.55 7.27
C ASP A 246 9.09 14.21 6.50
N HIS A 247 9.42 12.93 6.37
CA HIS A 247 10.62 12.51 5.64
C HIS A 247 10.46 12.62 4.11
N PHE A 248 9.28 12.27 3.58
CA PHE A 248 9.03 12.24 2.14
C PHE A 248 8.43 13.53 1.58
N PHE A 249 7.82 14.35 2.43
CA PHE A 249 7.12 15.58 2.04
C PHE A 249 7.56 16.74 2.92
N ASP A 250 8.27 17.70 2.32
CA ASP A 250 8.70 18.92 3.01
C ASP A 250 7.56 19.94 3.13
N ASP A 251 7.70 20.82 4.13
CA ASP A 251 6.71 21.85 4.46
C ASP A 251 6.62 22.97 3.44
N ASP A 252 7.59 23.08 2.52
CA ASP A 252 7.61 24.10 1.47
C ASP A 252 6.87 23.61 0.21
N SER A 253 6.84 22.29 -0.02
CA SER A 253 6.25 21.69 -1.22
C SER A 253 4.83 21.19 -0.98
N TYR A 254 4.51 20.75 0.23
CA TYR A 254 3.24 20.08 0.52
C TYR A 254 2.46 20.71 1.68
N ARG A 255 1.12 20.60 1.61
CA ARG A 255 0.21 20.83 2.73
C ARG A 255 -0.04 19.51 3.43
N LYS A 256 0.12 19.46 4.74
CA LYS A 256 -0.02 18.22 5.52
C LYS A 256 -1.37 18.18 6.24
N LEU A 257 -2.03 17.02 6.16
CA LEU A 257 -3.27 16.73 6.87
C LEU A 257 -3.18 15.32 7.48
N ALA A 258 -3.68 15.15 8.69
CA ALA A 258 -3.88 13.85 9.29
C ALA A 258 -5.37 13.61 9.49
N LEU A 259 -5.86 12.48 8.99
CA LEU A 259 -7.23 12.02 9.14
C LEU A 259 -7.26 10.78 10.01
N ASN A 260 -8.08 10.81 11.04
CA ASN A 260 -8.33 9.67 11.91
C ASN A 260 -9.77 9.21 11.72
N PHE A 261 -9.92 7.96 11.29
CA PHE A 261 -11.22 7.29 11.18
C PHE A 261 -11.50 6.53 12.46
N GLU A 262 -12.56 6.94 13.15
CA GLU A 262 -13.07 6.29 14.36
C GLU A 262 -14.41 5.62 14.06
N ILE A 263 -14.71 4.56 14.81
CA ILE A 263 -15.99 3.87 14.77
C ILE A 263 -16.38 3.49 16.19
N ASP A 264 -17.62 3.81 16.57
CA ASP A 264 -18.14 3.45 17.89
C ASP A 264 -18.71 2.02 17.92
N ASP A 265 -19.13 1.52 16.76
CA ASP A 265 -19.65 0.15 16.58
C ASP A 265 -18.52 -0.84 16.20
N ILE A 266 -17.83 -1.33 17.23
CA ILE A 266 -16.75 -2.31 17.07
C ILE A 266 -17.26 -3.62 16.45
N ALA A 267 -18.46 -4.07 16.82
CA ALA A 267 -19.04 -5.29 16.27
C ALA A 267 -19.28 -5.18 14.76
N PHE A 268 -19.69 -4.00 14.28
CA PHE A 268 -19.76 -3.74 12.84
C PHE A 268 -18.37 -3.79 12.18
N ALA A 269 -17.34 -3.23 12.81
CA ALA A 269 -15.98 -3.28 12.30
C ALA A 269 -15.47 -4.73 12.18
N GLU A 270 -15.70 -5.56 13.19
CA GLU A 270 -15.36 -6.99 13.20
C GLU A 270 -16.08 -7.73 12.06
N ALA A 271 -17.41 -7.61 11.97
CA ALA A 271 -18.20 -8.23 10.91
C ALA A 271 -17.81 -7.73 9.50
N SER A 272 -17.34 -6.48 9.38
CA SER A 272 -16.80 -5.92 8.14
C SER A 272 -15.49 -6.61 7.75
N VAL A 273 -14.57 -6.80 8.72
CA VAL A 273 -13.29 -7.49 8.50
C VAL A 273 -13.49 -8.95 8.14
N ASP A 274 -14.36 -9.66 8.86
CA ASP A 274 -14.61 -11.09 8.65
C ASP A 274 -15.19 -11.37 7.27
N ARG A 275 -16.22 -10.60 6.87
CA ARG A 275 -16.82 -10.73 5.53
C ARG A 275 -15.80 -10.46 4.42
N ARG A 276 -14.96 -9.44 4.60
CA ARG A 276 -13.88 -9.13 3.65
C ARG A 276 -12.91 -10.30 3.54
N MET A 277 -12.45 -10.84 4.67
CA MET A 277 -11.47 -11.94 4.71
C MET A 277 -12.03 -13.22 4.10
N ALA A 278 -13.26 -13.61 4.44
CA ALA A 278 -13.92 -14.76 3.83
C ALA A 278 -14.03 -14.63 2.30
N GLY A 279 -14.47 -13.47 1.81
CA GLY A 279 -14.56 -13.22 0.37
C GLY A 279 -13.20 -13.15 -0.33
N GLU A 280 -12.17 -12.66 0.35
CA GLU A 280 -10.78 -12.65 -0.16
C GLU A 280 -10.24 -14.08 -0.31
N MET A 281 -10.46 -14.94 0.69
CA MET A 281 -10.06 -16.34 0.62
C MET A 281 -10.78 -17.09 -0.52
N GLU A 282 -12.07 -16.83 -0.73
CA GLU A 282 -12.85 -17.41 -1.83
C GLU A 282 -12.34 -16.95 -3.20
N ARG A 283 -12.28 -15.64 -3.45
CA ARG A 283 -11.76 -15.10 -4.71
C ARG A 283 -10.31 -15.51 -4.97
N GLY A 284 -9.51 -15.62 -3.92
CA GLY A 284 -8.12 -16.06 -4.01
C GLY A 284 -7.99 -17.48 -4.51
N ARG A 285 -8.82 -18.42 -4.03
CA ARG A 285 -8.85 -19.80 -4.54
C ARG A 285 -9.24 -19.84 -6.02
N GLU A 286 -10.32 -19.14 -6.39
CA GLU A 286 -10.76 -19.03 -7.78
C GLU A 286 -9.68 -18.42 -8.69
N ALA A 287 -8.98 -17.40 -8.19
CA ALA A 287 -7.89 -16.74 -8.93
C ALA A 287 -6.72 -17.71 -9.18
N VAL A 288 -6.31 -18.47 -8.16
CA VAL A 288 -5.26 -19.49 -8.31
C VAL A 288 -5.67 -20.57 -9.31
N GLU A 289 -6.91 -21.04 -9.26
CA GLU A 289 -7.43 -22.02 -10.23
C GLU A 289 -7.46 -21.48 -11.67
N SER A 290 -7.69 -20.18 -11.84
CA SER A 290 -7.68 -19.56 -13.17
C SER A 290 -6.28 -19.42 -13.79
N GLY A 291 -5.22 -19.48 -12.98
CA GLY A 291 -3.83 -19.23 -13.42
C GLY A 291 -3.52 -17.77 -13.75
N ASP A 292 -4.49 -16.85 -13.61
CA ASP A 292 -4.31 -15.42 -13.87
C ASP A 292 -3.62 -14.72 -12.69
N ALA A 293 -2.37 -14.32 -12.93
CA ALA A 293 -1.53 -13.62 -11.97
C ALA A 293 -2.17 -12.31 -11.45
N GLY A 294 -2.84 -11.55 -12.33
CA GLY A 294 -3.51 -10.31 -11.95
C GLY A 294 -4.66 -10.57 -10.99
N ARG A 295 -5.47 -11.61 -11.24
CA ARG A 295 -6.57 -12.00 -10.35
C ARG A 295 -6.11 -12.42 -8.96
N VAL A 296 -4.93 -13.03 -8.84
CA VAL A 296 -4.35 -13.42 -7.54
C VAL A 296 -4.03 -12.17 -6.70
N VAL A 297 -3.47 -11.13 -7.33
CA VAL A 297 -3.18 -9.84 -6.70
C VAL A 297 -4.49 -9.11 -6.35
N ASP A 298 -5.45 -9.09 -7.26
CA ASP A 298 -6.74 -8.41 -7.08
C ASP A 298 -7.62 -9.04 -6.01
N ALA A 299 -7.45 -10.35 -5.76
CA ALA A 299 -8.17 -11.05 -4.70
C ALA A 299 -7.89 -10.45 -3.32
N ASN A 300 -6.69 -9.90 -3.09
CA ASN A 300 -6.32 -9.23 -1.85
C ASN A 300 -7.09 -7.91 -1.66
N GLN A 301 -7.86 -7.85 -0.56
CA GLN A 301 -8.71 -6.72 -0.19
C GLN A 301 -8.21 -5.95 1.05
N GLY A 302 -7.00 -6.23 1.52
CA GLY A 302 -6.26 -5.31 2.38
C GLY A 302 -5.30 -6.01 3.33
N GLY A 303 -5.07 -5.41 4.50
CA GLY A 303 -4.05 -5.86 5.45
C GLY A 303 -4.28 -7.25 6.07
N PRO A 304 -3.28 -7.75 6.81
CA PRO A 304 -3.22 -9.13 7.29
C PRO A 304 -4.12 -9.43 8.50
N TYR A 305 -4.63 -8.40 9.16
CA TYR A 305 -5.30 -8.57 10.44
C TYR A 305 -6.77 -8.99 10.28
N GLY A 306 -7.16 -10.05 11.00
CA GLY A 306 -8.55 -10.45 11.21
C GLY A 306 -9.25 -9.60 12.28
N SER A 307 -10.54 -9.86 12.51
CA SER A 307 -11.35 -9.14 13.51
C SER A 307 -10.79 -9.19 14.92
N ALA A 308 -10.08 -10.27 15.28
CA ALA A 308 -9.51 -10.48 16.62
C ALA A 308 -8.54 -9.38 17.11
N VAL A 309 -8.02 -8.51 16.24
CA VAL A 309 -7.17 -7.37 16.65
C VAL A 309 -7.95 -6.10 17.00
N LEU A 310 -9.27 -6.12 16.81
CA LEU A 310 -10.19 -5.03 17.12
C LEU A 310 -10.78 -5.14 18.54
N ALA A 311 -10.66 -6.32 19.16
CA ALA A 311 -11.09 -6.62 20.52
C ALA A 311 -10.06 -6.17 21.58
#